data_AF-A0A2V8S2J4-F1
#
_entry.id   AF-A0A2V8S2J4-F1
#
_cell.length_a   1.000
_cell.length_b   1.000
_cell.length_c   1.000
_cell.angle_alpha   90.00
_cell.angle_beta   90.00
_cell.angle_gamma   90.00
#
_symmetry.space_group_name_H-M   'P 1'
#
loop_
_entity.id
_entity.type
_entity.pdbx_description
1 polymer ?
#
loop_
_entity_poly.entity_id
_entity_poly.type
_entity_poly.pdbx_seq_one_letter_code
_entity_poly.pdbx_strand_id
1 'polypeptide(L)'
;MSTSPTDISQMLEKQLQLQLRIIGDPRDLEGAELMEYIRTNVLALEDELHEALRECGWKPWATSKHLNREAFMKEMVDAWHFFMNIMLGISPGMSPEALAAEFAEKYYAKNQVNQDRQRTGYDGVANRCRNCHKDLDQAGVSLYSPLYAGSFCDRTCVGEYGRKVREYGAQDS
;
A
#
# COMPACT_ATOMS: atom_id res chain seq x y z
N MET A 1 -18.62 -12.71 24.91
CA MET A 1 -17.62 -12.50 23.85
C MET A 1 -16.44 -11.79 24.48
N SER A 2 -15.30 -12.46 24.61
CA SER A 2 -14.10 -11.87 25.22
C SER A 2 -13.45 -10.95 24.20
N THR A 3 -13.57 -9.65 24.39
CA THR A 3 -12.88 -8.65 23.57
C THR A 3 -11.41 -8.64 23.98
N SER A 4 -10.56 -9.33 23.23
CA SER A 4 -9.12 -9.16 23.36
C SER A 4 -8.76 -7.68 23.13
N PRO A 5 -7.89 -7.06 23.95
CA PRO A 5 -7.54 -5.63 23.87
C PRO A 5 -6.72 -5.22 22.61
N THR A 6 -6.82 -5.97 21.51
CA THR A 6 -5.88 -5.93 20.37
C THR A 6 -6.56 -6.36 19.05
N ASP A 7 -7.65 -5.69 18.68
CA ASP A 7 -8.23 -5.85 17.33
C ASP A 7 -7.98 -4.58 16.50
N ILE A 8 -7.53 -4.75 15.26
CA ILE A 8 -7.35 -3.66 14.28
C ILE A 8 -8.65 -2.87 14.12
N SER A 9 -9.80 -3.54 14.20
CA SER A 9 -11.12 -2.88 14.17
C SER A 9 -11.27 -1.83 15.28
N GLN A 10 -10.86 -2.14 16.51
CA GLN A 10 -10.92 -1.23 17.65
C GLN A 10 -9.96 -0.06 17.49
N MET A 11 -8.77 -0.29 16.92
CA MET A 11 -7.82 0.77 16.63
C MET A 11 -8.36 1.73 15.56
N LEU A 12 -8.91 1.18 14.47
CA LEU A 12 -9.55 1.95 13.40
C LEU A 12 -10.75 2.75 13.92
N GLU A 13 -11.56 2.18 14.81
CA GLU A 13 -12.66 2.88 15.48
C GLU A 13 -12.15 4.04 16.33
N LYS A 14 -11.11 3.83 17.14
CA LYS A 14 -10.48 4.91 17.93
C LYS A 14 -9.89 5.99 17.03
N GLN A 15 -9.31 5.60 15.90
CA GLN A 15 -8.76 6.55 14.94
C GLN A 15 -9.84 7.35 14.24
N LEU A 16 -10.92 6.71 13.80
CA LEU A 16 -12.08 7.38 13.23
C LEU A 16 -12.67 8.38 14.23
N GLN A 17 -12.85 8.00 15.50
CA GLN A 17 -13.29 8.89 16.58
C GLN A 17 -12.35 10.10 16.78
N LEU A 18 -11.05 9.95 16.54
CA LEU A 18 -10.10 11.06 16.57
C LEU A 18 -10.27 11.97 15.35
N GLN A 19 -10.35 11.41 14.14
CA GLN A 19 -10.51 12.19 12.90
C GLN A 19 -11.82 12.99 12.91
N LEU A 20 -12.93 12.37 13.33
CA LEU A 20 -14.25 13.01 13.47
C LEU A 20 -14.20 14.27 14.35
N ARG A 21 -13.30 14.33 15.35
CA ARG A 21 -13.15 15.48 16.25
C ARG A 21 -12.27 16.59 15.70
N ILE A 22 -11.32 16.27 14.83
CA ILE A 22 -10.30 17.23 14.35
C ILE A 22 -10.69 17.81 13.00
N ILE A 23 -11.10 16.95 12.05
CA ILE A 23 -11.33 17.33 10.65
C ILE A 23 -12.71 16.95 10.12
N GLY A 24 -13.46 16.09 10.82
CA GLY A 24 -14.69 15.48 10.30
C GLY A 24 -14.48 14.04 9.85
N ASP A 25 -15.45 13.48 9.13
CA ASP A 25 -15.38 12.09 8.68
C ASP A 25 -14.50 11.98 7.41
N PRO A 26 -13.31 11.36 7.47
CA PRO A 26 -12.44 11.24 6.31
C PRO A 26 -13.05 10.36 5.21
N ARG A 27 -14.07 9.55 5.52
CA ARG A 27 -14.78 8.68 4.57
C ARG A 27 -15.75 9.46 3.68
N ASP A 28 -16.05 10.71 4.03
CA ASP A 28 -16.91 11.60 3.24
C ASP A 28 -16.10 12.50 2.28
N LEU A 29 -14.76 12.42 2.31
CA LEU A 29 -13.90 13.20 1.44
C LEU A 29 -13.94 12.68 0.00
N GLU A 30 -14.01 13.60 -0.96
CA GLU A 30 -14.03 13.28 -2.39
C GLU A 30 -13.09 14.18 -3.20
N GLY A 31 -12.82 13.77 -4.44
CA GLY A 31 -12.10 14.60 -5.42
C GLY A 31 -10.76 15.12 -4.92
N ALA A 32 -10.54 16.44 -5.07
CA ALA A 32 -9.27 17.08 -4.71
C ALA A 32 -8.98 17.04 -3.20
N GLU A 33 -10.02 17.11 -2.36
CA GLU A 33 -9.86 17.08 -0.91
C GLU A 33 -9.37 15.72 -0.43
N LEU A 34 -9.94 14.63 -0.97
CA LEU A 34 -9.44 13.28 -0.70
C LEU A 34 -7.98 13.11 -1.15
N MET A 35 -7.62 13.63 -2.33
CA MET A 35 -6.23 13.54 -2.82
C MET A 35 -5.26 14.30 -1.91
N GLU A 36 -5.65 15.47 -1.40
CA GLU A 36 -4.84 16.24 -0.46
C GLU A 36 -4.73 15.55 0.90
N TYR A 37 -5.82 14.98 1.39
CA TYR A 37 -5.84 14.19 2.63
C TYR A 37 -4.90 12.99 2.54
N ILE A 38 -4.99 12.21 1.45
CA ILE A 38 -4.10 11.07 1.22
C ILE A 38 -2.65 11.54 1.15
N ARG A 39 -2.35 12.58 0.36
CA ARG A 39 -0.99 13.12 0.21
C ARG A 39 -0.41 13.53 1.55
N THR A 40 -1.17 14.28 2.35
CA THR A 40 -0.74 14.77 3.66
C THR A 40 -0.42 13.62 4.61
N ASN A 41 -1.31 12.62 4.70
CA ASN A 41 -1.09 11.47 5.59
C ASN A 41 0.06 10.57 5.11
N VAL A 42 0.29 10.43 3.80
CA VAL A 42 1.45 9.70 3.28
C VAL A 42 2.75 10.41 3.65
N LEU A 43 2.83 11.73 3.46
CA LEU A 43 4.01 12.51 3.82
C LEU A 43 4.27 12.48 5.33
N ALA A 44 3.23 12.57 6.15
CA ALA A 44 3.36 12.45 7.60
C ALA A 44 3.82 11.04 8.01
N LEU A 45 3.26 9.98 7.42
CA LEU A 45 3.72 8.61 7.64
C LEU A 45 5.20 8.45 7.29
N GLU A 46 5.65 8.99 6.17
CA GLU A 46 7.06 8.96 5.78
C GLU A 46 7.94 9.68 6.79
N ASP A 47 7.51 10.84 7.29
CA ASP A 47 8.27 11.60 8.30
C ASP A 47 8.43 10.80 9.61
N GLU A 48 7.35 10.20 10.12
CA GLU A 48 7.39 9.34 11.32
C GLU A 48 8.29 8.11 11.13
N LEU A 49 8.33 7.53 9.93
CA LEU A 49 9.29 6.45 9.62
C LEU A 49 10.74 6.94 9.61
N HIS A 50 10.99 8.20 9.22
CA HIS A 50 12.32 8.80 9.35
C HIS A 50 12.67 9.09 10.81
N GLU A 51 11.70 9.40 11.67
CA GLU A 51 11.92 9.48 13.12
C GLU A 51 12.27 8.11 13.71
N ALA A 52 11.48 7.07 13.40
CA ALA A 52 11.78 5.69 13.79
C ALA A 52 13.19 5.24 13.35
N LEU A 53 13.58 5.59 12.12
CA LEU A 53 14.90 5.26 11.58
C LEU A 53 16.05 5.87 12.41
N ARG A 54 15.85 7.06 13.02
CA ARG A 54 16.86 7.72 13.87
C ARG A 54 17.10 6.97 15.18
N GLU A 55 16.13 6.16 15.61
CA GLU A 55 16.22 5.36 16.84
C GLU A 55 16.96 4.02 16.64
N CYS A 56 17.51 3.78 15.44
CA CYS A 56 18.41 2.65 15.19
C CYS A 56 19.69 3.04 14.42
N GLY A 57 20.74 2.25 14.60
CA GLY A 57 22.02 2.40 13.93
C GLY A 57 21.98 2.03 12.44
N TRP A 58 21.20 2.75 11.63
CA TRP A 58 20.88 2.38 10.24
C TRP A 58 22.04 2.51 9.25
N LYS A 59 23.00 3.41 9.51
CA LYS A 59 24.14 3.65 8.61
C LYS A 59 25.06 2.43 8.59
N PRO A 60 25.24 1.76 7.43
CA PRO A 60 26.09 0.58 7.36
C PRO A 60 27.55 0.87 7.74
N TRP A 61 28.05 2.06 7.40
CA TRP A 61 29.42 2.52 7.68
C TRP A 61 29.63 3.03 9.11
N ALA A 62 28.58 3.19 9.92
CA ALA A 62 28.71 3.62 11.31
C ALA A 62 29.04 2.42 12.21
N THR A 63 29.96 2.63 13.15
CA THR A 63 30.32 1.65 14.18
C THR A 63 29.22 1.49 15.24
N SER A 64 28.40 2.52 15.45
CA SER A 64 27.25 2.47 16.37
C SER A 64 26.15 1.55 15.81
N LYS A 65 25.89 0.45 16.52
CA LYS A 65 24.78 -0.48 16.29
C LYS A 65 23.89 -0.47 17.53
N HIS A 66 22.96 0.48 17.56
CA HIS A 66 22.02 0.66 18.66
C HIS A 66 20.59 0.48 18.17
N LEU A 67 19.69 0.21 19.10
CA LEU A 67 18.24 0.25 18.92
C LEU A 67 17.64 0.81 20.21
N ASN A 68 17.08 2.01 20.14
CA ASN A 68 16.24 2.54 21.20
C ASN A 68 14.82 2.02 21.00
N ARG A 69 14.57 0.79 21.46
CA ARG A 69 13.34 0.05 21.15
C ARG A 69 12.07 0.80 21.57
N GLU A 70 12.09 1.49 22.71
CA GLU A 70 10.90 2.20 23.21
C GLU A 70 10.56 3.41 22.35
N ALA A 71 11.55 4.26 22.04
CA ALA A 71 11.35 5.38 21.14
C ALA A 71 11.01 4.92 19.73
N PHE A 72 11.67 3.88 19.21
CA PHE A 72 11.33 3.30 17.92
C PHE A 72 9.87 2.83 17.88
N MET A 73 9.39 2.14 18.92
CA MET A 73 7.99 1.69 18.98
C MET A 73 7.02 2.86 19.06
N LYS A 74 7.36 3.94 19.74
CA LYS A 74 6.55 5.17 19.78
C LYS A 74 6.35 5.70 18.36
N GLU A 75 7.43 5.88 17.59
CA GLU A 75 7.31 6.43 16.23
C GLU A 75 6.63 5.44 15.26
N MET A 76 6.72 4.13 15.51
CA MET A 76 5.92 3.14 14.78
C MET A 76 4.41 3.28 15.05
N VAL A 77 4.01 3.68 16.27
CA VAL A 77 2.61 3.95 16.60
C VAL A 77 2.15 5.26 15.96
N ASP A 78 3.01 6.29 15.92
CA ASP A 78 2.72 7.54 15.24
C ASP A 78 2.56 7.32 13.72
N ALA A 79 3.43 6.54 13.07
CA ALA A 79 3.26 6.09 11.69
C ALA A 79 1.96 5.28 11.48
N TRP A 80 1.56 4.46 12.46
CA TRP A 80 0.33 3.67 12.40
C TRP A 80 -0.94 4.55 12.37
N HIS A 81 -0.94 5.68 13.10
CA HIS A 81 -2.05 6.64 13.03
C HIS A 81 -2.26 7.16 11.61
N PHE A 82 -1.19 7.55 10.92
CA PHE A 82 -1.27 8.04 9.55
C PHE A 82 -1.64 6.94 8.55
N PHE A 83 -1.19 5.71 8.78
CA PHE A 83 -1.61 4.58 7.94
C PHE A 83 -3.12 4.31 8.07
N MET A 84 -3.65 4.29 9.29
CA MET A 84 -5.08 4.13 9.55
C MET A 84 -5.90 5.27 8.94
N ASN A 85 -5.42 6.52 8.99
CA ASN A 85 -6.06 7.65 8.33
C ASN A 85 -6.22 7.42 6.82
N ILE A 86 -5.15 6.97 6.15
CA ILE A 86 -5.20 6.65 4.71
C ILE A 86 -6.23 5.54 4.46
N MET A 87 -6.22 4.47 5.27
CA MET A 87 -7.18 3.37 5.15
C MET A 87 -8.62 3.86 5.28
N LEU A 88 -8.91 4.74 6.25
CA LEU A 88 -10.24 5.32 6.44
C LEU A 88 -10.63 6.21 5.26
N GLY A 89 -9.73 7.07 4.77
CA GLY A 89 -10.03 7.99 3.66
C GLY A 89 -10.36 7.30 2.34
N ILE A 90 -9.74 6.14 2.05
CA ILE A 90 -10.02 5.37 0.82
C ILE A 90 -11.25 4.45 0.94
N SER A 91 -11.97 4.51 2.05
CA SER A 91 -12.99 3.53 2.44
C SER A 91 -14.36 4.18 2.71
N PRO A 92 -14.96 4.85 1.71
CA PRO A 92 -16.20 5.61 1.90
C PRO A 92 -17.32 4.74 2.44
N GLY A 93 -17.99 5.21 3.50
CA GLY A 93 -19.12 4.53 4.14
C GLY A 93 -18.81 3.20 4.83
N MET A 94 -17.56 2.74 4.88
CA MET A 94 -17.21 1.48 5.53
C MET A 94 -17.06 1.63 7.05
N SER A 95 -17.58 0.66 7.80
CA SER A 95 -17.34 0.59 9.24
C SER A 95 -15.89 0.12 9.52
N PRO A 96 -15.29 0.51 10.65
CA PRO A 96 -13.96 0.03 11.05
C PRO A 96 -13.83 -1.50 11.09
N GLU A 97 -14.89 -2.22 11.47
CA GLU A 97 -14.92 -3.68 11.46
C GLU A 97 -14.86 -4.24 10.04
N ALA A 98 -15.66 -3.69 9.12
CA ALA A 98 -15.67 -4.12 7.73
C ALA A 98 -14.31 -3.84 7.05
N LEU A 99 -13.75 -2.65 7.29
CA LEU A 99 -12.43 -2.27 6.80
C LEU A 99 -11.32 -3.17 7.36
N ALA A 100 -11.35 -3.48 8.66
CA ALA A 100 -10.39 -4.40 9.28
C ALA A 100 -10.48 -5.81 8.67
N ALA A 101 -11.70 -6.32 8.44
CA ALA A 101 -11.92 -7.62 7.83
C ALA A 101 -11.38 -7.67 6.38
N GLU A 102 -11.69 -6.67 5.57
CA GLU A 102 -11.18 -6.56 4.19
C GLU A 102 -9.65 -6.47 4.17
N PHE A 103 -9.06 -5.62 5.04
CA PHE A 103 -7.61 -5.49 5.11
C PHE A 103 -6.93 -6.81 5.51
N ALA A 104 -7.48 -7.50 6.50
CA ALA A 104 -6.98 -8.80 6.95
C ALA A 104 -7.07 -9.85 5.83
N GLU A 105 -8.18 -9.93 5.11
CA GLU A 105 -8.34 -10.83 3.96
C GLU A 105 -7.25 -10.59 2.90
N LYS A 106 -7.05 -9.33 2.49
CA LYS A 106 -6.02 -8.96 1.52
C LYS A 106 -4.61 -9.28 2.03
N TYR A 107 -4.34 -9.04 3.31
CA TYR A 107 -3.06 -9.38 3.94
C TYR A 107 -2.78 -10.87 3.88
N TYR A 108 -3.73 -11.73 4.32
CA TYR A 108 -3.53 -13.18 4.32
C TYR A 108 -3.36 -13.74 2.91
N ALA A 109 -4.15 -13.25 1.94
CA ALA A 109 -4.00 -13.62 0.55
C ALA A 109 -2.61 -13.27 0.02
N LYS A 110 -2.12 -12.04 0.29
CA LYS A 110 -0.78 -11.61 -0.13
C LYS A 110 0.33 -12.38 0.57
N ASN A 111 0.17 -12.65 1.86
CA ASN A 111 1.13 -13.42 2.64
C ASN A 111 1.28 -14.84 2.08
N GLN A 112 0.16 -15.52 1.74
CA GLN A 112 0.18 -16.83 1.12
C GLN A 112 0.95 -16.81 -0.21
N VAL A 113 0.65 -15.84 -1.10
CA VAL A 113 1.36 -15.66 -2.37
C VAL A 113 2.87 -15.45 -2.15
N ASN A 114 3.26 -14.65 -1.16
CA ASN A 114 4.67 -14.41 -0.84
C ASN A 114 5.38 -15.67 -0.32
N GLN A 115 4.72 -16.49 0.49
CA GLN A 115 5.25 -17.78 0.95
C GLN A 115 5.45 -18.76 -0.22
N ASP A 116 4.48 -18.85 -1.11
CA ASP A 116 4.56 -19.70 -2.30
C ASP A 116 5.69 -19.25 -3.24
N ARG A 117 5.89 -17.93 -3.38
CA ARG A 117 7.01 -17.34 -4.13
C ARG A 117 8.37 -17.73 -3.55
N GLN A 118 8.53 -17.68 -2.23
CA GLN A 118 9.78 -18.10 -1.57
C GLN A 118 10.03 -19.61 -1.73
N ARG A 119 8.99 -20.45 -1.69
CA ARG A 119 9.11 -21.90 -1.88
C ARG A 119 9.49 -22.30 -3.30
N THR A 120 9.02 -21.56 -4.30
CA THR A 120 9.13 -21.94 -5.71
C THR A 120 10.28 -21.25 -6.46
N GLY A 121 11.07 -20.41 -5.78
CA GLY A 121 12.21 -19.71 -6.40
C GLY A 121 11.78 -18.52 -7.24
N TYR A 122 11.00 -17.61 -6.66
CA TYR A 122 10.56 -16.38 -7.32
C TYR A 122 11.73 -15.46 -7.66
N ASP A 123 11.92 -15.19 -8.96
CA ASP A 123 12.99 -14.36 -9.51
C ASP A 123 12.69 -12.85 -9.50
N GLY A 124 11.46 -12.47 -9.17
CA GLY A 124 11.02 -11.08 -9.21
C GLY A 124 10.95 -10.48 -10.62
N VAL A 125 11.00 -11.25 -11.70
CA VAL A 125 11.03 -10.69 -13.06
C VAL A 125 10.02 -11.38 -13.97
N ALA A 126 9.88 -12.71 -13.89
CA ALA A 126 9.09 -13.49 -14.85
C ALA A 126 7.60 -13.13 -14.87
N ASN A 127 7.02 -12.75 -13.72
CA ASN A 127 5.58 -12.52 -13.56
C ASN A 127 5.20 -11.05 -13.34
N ARG A 128 6.03 -10.09 -13.76
CA ARG A 128 5.74 -8.65 -13.65
C ARG A 128 5.52 -8.01 -15.02
N CYS A 129 4.59 -7.06 -15.09
CA CYS A 129 4.41 -6.21 -16.26
C CYS A 129 5.68 -5.40 -16.49
N ARG A 130 6.24 -5.42 -17.70
CA ARG A 130 7.48 -4.66 -18.02
C ARG A 130 7.27 -3.15 -18.06
N ASN A 131 6.02 -2.69 -18.14
CA ASN A 131 5.68 -1.27 -18.21
C ASN A 131 5.34 -0.69 -16.82
N CYS A 132 4.40 -1.30 -16.10
CA CYS A 132 3.93 -0.79 -14.81
C CYS A 132 4.46 -1.55 -13.59
N HIS A 133 5.28 -2.58 -13.79
CA HIS A 133 5.89 -3.42 -12.76
C HIS A 133 4.92 -4.14 -11.79
N LYS A 134 3.61 -4.09 -12.05
CA LYS A 134 2.62 -4.85 -11.29
C LYS A 134 2.73 -6.33 -11.57
N ASP A 135 2.43 -7.15 -10.56
CA ASP A 135 2.39 -8.60 -10.72
C ASP A 135 1.19 -9.00 -11.60
N LEU A 136 1.44 -9.75 -12.67
CA LEU A 136 0.43 -10.20 -13.64
C LEU A 136 -0.44 -11.37 -13.12
N ASP A 137 -0.11 -11.89 -11.94
CA ASP A 137 -0.86 -12.93 -11.25
C ASP A 137 -1.95 -12.37 -10.30
N GLN A 138 -2.03 -11.05 -10.13
CA GLN A 138 -3.04 -10.42 -9.29
C GLN A 138 -4.32 -10.11 -10.10
N ALA A 139 -5.44 -10.71 -9.70
CA ALA A 139 -6.76 -10.37 -10.22
C ALA A 139 -7.15 -8.94 -9.80
N GLY A 140 -7.75 -8.16 -10.72
CA GLY A 140 -8.27 -6.83 -10.42
C GLY A 140 -7.33 -5.65 -10.69
N VAL A 141 -6.19 -5.86 -11.38
CA VAL A 141 -5.36 -4.74 -11.88
C VAL A 141 -6.05 -4.05 -13.07
N SER A 142 -7.07 -3.25 -12.80
CA SER A 142 -7.61 -2.30 -13.76
C SER A 142 -6.80 -1.00 -13.66
N LEU A 143 -5.97 -0.74 -14.65
CA LEU A 143 -5.38 0.58 -14.86
C LEU A 143 -5.75 1.02 -16.27
N TYR A 144 -6.47 2.12 -16.38
CA TYR A 144 -6.59 2.86 -17.62
C TYR A 144 -5.22 3.47 -17.96
N SER A 145 -4.64 3.07 -19.10
CA SER A 145 -3.47 3.74 -19.64
C SER A 145 -3.92 4.82 -20.62
N PRO A 146 -3.68 6.12 -20.35
CA PRO A 146 -4.00 7.17 -21.32
C PRO A 146 -3.14 7.08 -22.60
N LEU A 147 -2.04 6.32 -22.59
CA LEU A 147 -1.22 6.06 -23.78
C LEU A 147 -1.83 5.01 -24.71
N TYR A 148 -2.71 4.15 -24.20
CA TYR A 148 -3.30 3.03 -24.94
C TYR A 148 -4.78 2.98 -24.64
N ALA A 149 -5.58 3.62 -25.49
CA ALA A 149 -7.04 3.63 -25.41
C ALA A 149 -7.60 2.20 -25.27
N GLY A 150 -7.82 1.76 -24.03
CA GLY A 150 -8.57 0.54 -23.70
C GLY A 150 -7.79 -0.75 -23.40
N SER A 151 -6.45 -0.75 -23.30
CA SER A 151 -5.72 -2.01 -23.01
C SER A 151 -5.51 -2.24 -21.51
N PHE A 152 -6.14 -3.30 -20.97
CA PHE A 152 -6.01 -3.75 -19.59
C PHE A 152 -4.63 -4.35 -19.31
N CYS A 153 -4.11 -4.18 -18.09
CA CYS A 153 -2.86 -4.80 -17.66
C CYS A 153 -3.11 -6.24 -17.17
N ASP A 154 -3.18 -7.19 -18.10
CA ASP A 154 -3.32 -8.62 -17.83
C ASP A 154 -2.26 -9.45 -18.60
N ARG A 155 -2.33 -10.78 -18.54
CA ARG A 155 -1.42 -11.67 -19.28
C ARG A 155 -1.47 -11.47 -20.81
N THR A 156 -2.55 -10.89 -21.32
CA THR A 156 -2.76 -10.57 -22.74
C THR A 156 -2.06 -9.28 -23.17
N CYS A 157 -1.86 -8.32 -22.25
CA CYS A 157 -1.10 -7.07 -22.47
C CYS A 157 0.33 -7.30 -22.99
N VAL A 158 1.01 -8.34 -22.49
CA VAL A 158 2.39 -8.70 -22.88
C VAL A 158 2.47 -9.13 -24.34
N GLY A 159 1.42 -9.77 -24.87
CA GLY A 159 1.36 -10.29 -26.23
C GLY A 159 1.11 -9.19 -27.28
N GLU A 160 0.32 -8.18 -26.97
CA GLU A 160 0.04 -7.06 -27.88
C GLU A 160 1.21 -6.06 -27.96
N TYR A 161 1.88 -5.76 -26.84
CA TYR A 161 3.08 -4.93 -26.83
C TYR A 161 4.19 -5.54 -27.71
N GLY A 162 4.44 -6.85 -27.57
CA GLY A 162 5.43 -7.56 -28.38
C GLY A 162 5.07 -7.70 -29.87
N ARG A 163 3.81 -7.51 -30.26
CA ARG A 163 3.36 -7.46 -31.66
C ARG A 163 3.52 -6.04 -32.24
N LYS A 164 3.06 -5.03 -31.51
CA LYS A 164 3.15 -3.62 -31.96
C LYS A 164 4.58 -3.10 -32.02
N VAL A 165 5.47 -3.46 -31.09
CA VAL A 165 6.90 -3.08 -31.20
C VAL A 165 7.54 -3.67 -32.47
N ARG A 166 7.09 -4.84 -32.93
CA ARG A 166 7.54 -5.43 -34.21
C ARG A 166 6.91 -4.75 -35.43
N GLU A 167 5.67 -4.28 -35.34
CA GLU A 167 5.01 -3.52 -36.40
C GLU A 167 5.59 -2.10 -36.55
N TYR A 168 5.86 -1.39 -35.46
CA TYR A 168 6.48 -0.06 -35.48
C TYR A 168 7.98 -0.12 -35.78
N GLY A 169 8.69 -1.16 -35.32
CA GLY A 169 10.11 -1.37 -35.65
C GLY A 169 10.36 -1.83 -37.09
N ALA A 170 9.33 -2.17 -37.85
CA ALA A 170 9.41 -2.53 -39.27
C ALA A 170 9.05 -1.36 -40.21
N GLN A 171 8.72 -0.17 -39.66
CA GLN A 171 8.45 1.04 -40.45
C GLN A 171 9.66 1.97 -40.56
N ASP A 172 10.75 1.68 -39.84
CA ASP A 172 12.03 2.41 -39.88
C ASP A 172 13.20 1.52 -40.36
N SER A 173 12.96 0.63 -41.32
CA SER A 173 14.00 -0.15 -42.03
C SER A 173 13.79 -0.15 -43.53
#